data_AF-T0QSH1-F1
#
_entry.id   AF-T0QSH1-F1
#
_cell.length_a   1.000
_cell.length_b   1.000
_cell.length_c   1.000
_cell.angle_alpha   90.00
_cell.angle_beta   90.00
_cell.angle_gamma   90.00
#
_symmetry.space_group_name_H-M   'P 1'
#
loop_
_entity.id
_entity.type
_entity.pdbx_description
1 polymer ?
#
loop_
_entity_poly.entity_id
_entity_poly.type
_entity_poly.pdbx_seq_one_letter_code
_entity_poly.pdbx_strand_id
1 'polypeptide(L)'
;MGHDLSKQANRLSIAAVSHITQFDRDDLLELRTCFENAVLAKSPKTKKLVPLSTYAARKDRVEPNLTRADFNAGLDHVNFFESDRAILDRLFTMLDKTGDDVINYHEFLVGVAPLVKGNLLSKIALAFEMYDEDSTGEINAKGFRFLLTTISTVASYFGDPVLSKKDVVVLTNDIFDNYDTIEYTKNIPRIADHAIIEAYVTQEGAL
;
A
#
# COMPACT_ATOMS: atom_id res chain seq x y z
N MET A 1 -21.36 34.59 -2.05
CA MET A 1 -21.78 33.43 -2.86
C MET A 1 -20.96 32.26 -2.39
N GLY A 2 -21.62 31.29 -1.74
CA GLY A 2 -20.96 30.16 -1.09
C GLY A 2 -20.46 29.14 -2.10
N HIS A 3 -19.20 28.77 -1.97
CA HIS A 3 -18.72 27.43 -2.30
C HIS A 3 -18.22 26.83 -0.99
N ASP A 4 -19.18 26.44 -0.16
CA ASP A 4 -18.94 25.39 0.83
C ASP A 4 -19.02 24.09 0.02
N LEU A 5 -17.93 23.80 -0.71
CA LEU A 5 -17.70 22.49 -1.28
C LEU A 5 -17.57 21.57 -0.07
N SER A 6 -18.68 20.95 0.30
CA SER A 6 -18.69 19.78 1.16
C SER A 6 -17.53 18.90 0.71
N LYS A 7 -16.46 18.84 1.52
CA LYS A 7 -15.42 17.83 1.38
C LYS A 7 -16.15 16.51 1.24
N GLN A 8 -16.17 15.96 0.04
CA GLN A 8 -16.86 14.71 -0.27
C GLN A 8 -16.45 13.70 0.80
N ALA A 9 -17.42 13.21 1.56
CA ALA A 9 -17.14 12.33 2.69
C ALA A 9 -16.54 11.03 2.14
N ASN A 10 -15.32 10.68 2.57
CA ASN A 10 -14.72 9.39 2.23
C ASN A 10 -15.63 8.29 2.78
N ARG A 11 -16.16 7.44 1.89
CA ARG A 11 -17.13 6.40 2.23
C ARG A 11 -16.52 5.01 2.35
N LEU A 12 -15.21 4.91 2.25
CA LEU A 12 -14.52 3.63 2.33
C LEU A 12 -14.49 3.09 3.77
N SER A 13 -14.82 1.81 3.91
CA SER A 13 -14.72 1.02 5.12
C SER A 13 -13.29 1.00 5.66
N ILE A 14 -12.27 0.86 4.80
CA ILE A 14 -10.86 0.95 5.21
C ILE A 14 -10.52 2.31 5.84
N ALA A 15 -11.20 3.39 5.42
CA ALA A 15 -11.04 4.70 6.05
C ALA A 15 -11.67 4.72 7.45
N ALA A 16 -12.81 4.07 7.67
CA ALA A 16 -13.36 3.87 9.00
C ALA A 16 -12.43 3.03 9.90
N VAL A 17 -11.82 1.98 9.37
CA VAL A 17 -10.84 1.16 10.12
C VAL A 17 -9.63 1.99 10.55
N SER A 18 -9.20 2.97 9.75
CA SER A 18 -8.10 3.85 10.17
C SER A 18 -8.40 4.69 11.41
N HIS A 19 -9.67 4.89 11.77
CA HIS A 19 -10.01 5.55 13.04
C HIS A 19 -9.93 4.61 14.25
N ILE A 20 -10.00 3.29 14.02
CA ILE A 20 -9.93 2.25 15.05
C ILE A 20 -8.47 1.88 15.34
N THR A 21 -7.64 1.81 14.31
CA THR A 21 -6.22 1.50 14.45
C THR A 21 -5.48 2.57 15.25
N GLN A 22 -4.42 2.15 15.94
CA GLN A 22 -3.64 3.03 16.80
C GLN A 22 -2.23 3.29 16.27
N PHE A 23 -1.72 2.42 15.40
CA PHE A 23 -0.43 2.63 14.75
C PHE A 23 -0.40 3.79 13.76
N ASP A 24 0.79 4.36 13.59
CA ASP A 24 1.05 5.48 12.71
C ASP A 24 2.13 5.18 11.65
N ARG A 25 2.62 6.23 11.00
CA ARG A 25 3.63 6.13 9.95
C ARG A 25 4.97 5.62 10.48
N ASP A 26 5.38 6.05 11.66
CA ASP A 26 6.68 5.70 12.20
C ASP A 26 6.69 4.22 12.63
N ASP A 27 5.58 3.72 13.16
CA ASP A 27 5.38 2.28 13.43
C ASP A 27 5.53 1.44 12.15
N LEU A 28 4.96 1.88 11.02
CA LEU A 28 5.09 1.16 9.75
C LEU A 28 6.51 1.23 9.17
N LEU A 29 7.24 2.32 9.37
CA LEU A 29 8.64 2.44 8.97
C LEU A 29 9.55 1.52 9.79
N GLU A 30 9.31 1.43 11.10
CA GLU A 30 10.02 0.51 11.98
C GLU A 30 9.69 -0.96 11.61
N LEU A 31 8.42 -1.25 11.33
CA LEU A 31 8.00 -2.58 10.88
C LEU A 31 8.65 -2.95 9.54
N ARG A 32 8.72 -2.01 8.58
CA ARG A 32 9.42 -2.20 7.32
C ARG A 32 10.88 -2.56 7.55
N THR A 33 11.57 -1.82 8.41
CA THR A 33 12.97 -2.08 8.78
C THR A 33 13.14 -3.48 9.36
N CYS A 34 12.21 -3.93 10.20
CA CYS A 34 12.23 -5.29 10.76
C CYS A 34 12.11 -6.36 9.67
N PHE A 35 11.17 -6.18 8.73
CA PHE A 35 10.96 -7.11 7.63
C PHE A 35 12.15 -7.17 6.68
N GLU A 36 12.68 -6.02 6.26
CA GLU A 36 13.88 -5.92 5.43
C GLU A 36 15.06 -6.69 6.06
N ASN A 37 15.31 -6.47 7.35
CA ASN A 37 16.37 -7.15 8.09
C ASN A 37 16.18 -8.67 8.15
N ALA A 38 14.94 -9.13 8.36
CA ALA A 38 14.63 -10.56 8.39
C ALA A 38 14.86 -11.23 7.03
N VAL A 39 14.49 -10.57 5.93
CA VAL A 39 14.70 -11.07 4.57
C VAL A 39 16.18 -11.05 4.18
N LEU A 40 16.90 -9.99 4.56
CA LEU A 40 18.35 -9.87 4.33
C LEU A 40 19.15 -10.94 5.07
N ALA A 41 18.78 -11.26 6.31
CA ALA A 41 19.46 -12.26 7.13
C ALA A 41 19.42 -13.67 6.50
N LYS A 42 18.37 -13.98 5.73
CA LYS A 42 18.17 -15.27 5.06
C LYS A 42 18.76 -15.33 3.65
N SER A 43 19.14 -14.19 3.08
CA SER A 43 19.74 -14.09 1.75
C SER A 43 21.27 -14.28 1.82
N PRO A 44 21.88 -15.20 1.06
CA PRO A 44 23.32 -15.44 1.11
C PRO A 44 24.10 -14.23 0.56
N LYS A 45 24.71 -13.44 1.47
CA LYS A 45 25.75 -12.35 1.39
C LYS A 45 26.19 -11.71 0.05
N THR A 46 25.47 -11.84 -1.07
CA THR A 46 25.92 -11.40 -2.41
C THR A 46 24.82 -10.83 -3.30
N LYS A 47 23.57 -10.75 -2.85
CA LYS A 47 22.54 -9.95 -3.53
C LYS A 47 22.03 -8.91 -2.54
N LYS A 48 22.30 -7.62 -2.81
CA LYS A 48 21.46 -6.56 -2.24
C LYS A 48 20.01 -6.95 -2.49
N LEU A 49 19.10 -6.70 -1.53
CA LEU A 49 17.67 -6.69 -1.84
C LEU A 49 17.53 -5.88 -3.13
N VAL A 50 16.93 -6.48 -4.15
CA VAL A 50 16.59 -5.74 -5.35
C VAL A 50 15.53 -4.76 -4.86
N PRO A 51 15.71 -3.45 -4.98
CA PRO A 51 14.71 -2.52 -4.47
C PRO A 51 13.43 -2.58 -5.30
N LEU A 52 12.26 -2.38 -4.69
CA LEU A 52 10.97 -2.50 -5.40
C LEU A 52 10.90 -1.61 -6.67
N SER A 53 11.55 -0.43 -6.61
CA SER A 53 11.77 0.51 -7.72
C SER A 53 12.41 -0.14 -8.95
N THR A 54 13.35 -1.08 -8.76
CA THR A 54 14.07 -1.79 -9.83
C THR A 54 13.37 -3.04 -10.36
N TYR A 55 12.37 -3.61 -9.65
CA TYR A 55 11.64 -4.79 -10.17
C TYR A 55 10.77 -4.45 -11.37
N ALA A 56 10.43 -3.19 -11.58
CA ALA A 56 9.70 -2.81 -12.78
C ALA A 56 10.48 -3.00 -14.09
N ALA A 57 11.82 -2.99 -14.02
CA ALA A 57 12.67 -3.37 -15.13
C ALA A 57 12.72 -4.89 -15.33
N ARG A 58 12.37 -5.68 -14.30
CA ARG A 58 12.32 -7.14 -14.37
C ARG A 58 10.93 -7.62 -14.78
N LYS A 59 10.89 -8.83 -15.36
CA LYS A 59 9.66 -9.54 -15.75
C LYS A 59 9.14 -10.44 -14.62
N ASP A 60 9.83 -10.44 -13.49
CA ASP A 60 9.67 -11.42 -12.44
C ASP A 60 8.54 -11.00 -11.49
N ARG A 61 7.76 -12.00 -11.06
CA ARG A 61 6.82 -11.82 -9.95
C ARG A 61 7.63 -11.53 -8.69
N VAL A 62 7.18 -10.60 -7.87
CA VAL A 62 7.75 -10.42 -6.53
C VAL A 62 7.30 -11.63 -5.72
N GLU A 63 8.25 -12.51 -5.41
CA GLU A 63 7.96 -13.76 -4.70
C GLU A 63 7.71 -13.50 -3.21
N PRO A 64 6.83 -14.28 -2.57
CA PRO A 64 6.69 -14.28 -1.13
C PRO A 64 8.05 -14.49 -0.45
N ASN A 65 8.36 -13.64 0.52
CA ASN A 65 9.70 -13.55 1.10
C ASN A 65 9.68 -13.34 2.62
N LEU A 66 8.51 -13.13 3.23
CA LEU A 66 8.35 -12.93 4.66
C LEU A 66 7.52 -14.05 5.27
N THR A 67 8.15 -14.82 6.16
CA THR A 67 7.45 -15.92 6.85
C THR A 67 6.58 -15.36 7.98
N ARG A 68 5.58 -16.13 8.39
CA ARG A 68 4.74 -15.87 9.57
C ARG A 68 5.56 -15.67 10.85
N ALA A 69 6.67 -16.40 10.99
CA ALA A 69 7.55 -16.25 12.13
C ALA A 69 8.25 -14.88 12.14
N ASP A 70 8.79 -14.44 10.99
CA ASP A 70 9.43 -13.12 10.87
C ASP A 70 8.42 -11.99 11.02
N PHE A 71 7.23 -12.19 10.47
CA PHE A 71 6.11 -11.27 10.61
C PHE A 71 5.78 -11.01 12.08
N ASN A 72 5.58 -12.08 12.85
CA ASN A 72 5.29 -11.98 14.29
C ASN A 72 6.44 -11.32 15.05
N ALA A 73 7.70 -11.66 14.72
CA ALA A 73 8.86 -11.03 15.33
C ALA A 73 8.93 -9.52 15.05
N GLY A 74 8.56 -9.08 13.84
CA GLY A 74 8.44 -7.66 13.52
C GLY A 74 7.34 -6.96 14.31
N LEU A 75 6.16 -7.59 14.45
CA LEU A 75 5.08 -7.03 15.27
C LEU A 75 5.43 -6.95 16.76
N ASP A 76 6.18 -7.92 17.28
CA ASP A 76 6.68 -7.92 18.66
C ASP A 76 7.70 -6.80 18.88
N HIS A 77 8.49 -6.44 17.85
CA HIS A 77 9.51 -5.39 17.95
C HIS A 77 8.90 -3.99 18.05
N VAL A 78 7.96 -3.67 17.16
CA VAL A 78 7.30 -2.34 17.09
C VAL A 78 6.30 -2.13 18.25
N ASN A 79 5.96 -3.20 18.98
CA ASN A 79 5.08 -3.15 20.16
C ASN A 79 3.67 -2.60 19.84
N PHE A 80 3.04 -3.12 18.78
CA PHE A 80 1.66 -2.81 18.41
C PHE A 80 0.66 -3.17 19.52
N PHE A 81 -0.43 -2.41 19.62
CA PHE A 81 -1.57 -2.79 20.45
C PHE A 81 -2.16 -4.13 20.01
N GLU A 82 -2.70 -4.91 20.95
CA GLU A 82 -3.29 -6.23 20.65
C GLU A 82 -4.39 -6.17 19.58
N SER A 83 -5.17 -5.09 19.57
CA SER A 83 -6.21 -4.84 18.55
C SER A 83 -5.61 -4.61 17.15
N ASP A 84 -4.53 -3.86 17.06
CA ASP A 84 -3.83 -3.61 15.79
C ASP A 84 -3.17 -4.90 15.31
N ARG A 85 -2.51 -5.63 16.21
CA ARG A 85 -1.92 -6.94 15.93
C ARG A 85 -2.95 -7.90 15.36
N ALA A 86 -4.16 -7.95 15.92
CA ALA A 86 -5.24 -8.81 15.41
C ALA A 86 -5.70 -8.42 13.99
N ILE A 87 -5.69 -7.13 13.65
CA ILE A 87 -6.01 -6.65 12.29
C ILE A 87 -4.88 -7.04 11.32
N LEU A 88 -3.63 -6.75 11.69
CA LEU A 88 -2.45 -7.06 10.88
C LEU A 88 -2.31 -8.57 10.64
N ASP A 89 -2.62 -9.40 11.63
CA ASP A 89 -2.60 -10.86 11.54
C ASP A 89 -3.62 -11.41 10.53
N ARG A 90 -4.84 -10.85 10.54
CA ARG A 90 -5.89 -11.19 9.57
C ARG A 90 -5.50 -10.80 8.16
N LEU A 91 -4.83 -9.66 8.00
CA LEU A 91 -4.35 -9.21 6.69
C LEU A 91 -3.21 -10.08 6.16
N PHE A 92 -2.31 -10.55 7.02
CA PHE A 92 -1.32 -11.55 6.62
C PHE A 92 -2.02 -12.80 6.09
N THR A 93 -3.00 -13.34 6.84
CA THR A 93 -3.74 -14.54 6.44
C THR A 93 -4.47 -14.35 5.11
N MET A 94 -5.00 -13.15 4.85
CA MET A 94 -5.64 -12.81 3.59
C MET A 94 -4.64 -12.76 2.41
N LEU A 95 -3.42 -12.25 2.66
CA LEU A 95 -2.38 -12.13 1.65
C LEU A 95 -1.63 -13.45 1.38
N ASP A 96 -1.64 -14.37 2.33
CA ASP A 96 -1.13 -15.74 2.16
C ASP A 96 -2.09 -16.58 1.31
N LYS A 97 -2.01 -16.40 0.00
CA LYS A 97 -2.86 -17.07 -0.99
C LYS A 97 -2.53 -18.57 -1.13
N THR A 98 -1.35 -18.99 -0.69
CA THR A 98 -0.83 -20.35 -0.83
C THR A 98 -1.00 -21.20 0.42
N GLY A 99 -1.21 -20.56 1.58
CA GLY A 99 -1.34 -21.24 2.87
C GLY A 99 -0.01 -21.84 3.34
N ASP A 100 1.11 -21.34 2.83
CA ASP A 100 2.46 -21.78 3.18
C ASP A 100 3.09 -20.90 4.27
N ASP A 101 2.30 -20.03 4.90
CA ASP A 101 2.73 -19.10 5.96
C ASP A 101 3.81 -18.12 5.47
N VAL A 102 3.76 -17.74 4.19
CA VAL A 102 4.67 -16.77 3.58
C VAL A 102 3.92 -15.76 2.74
N ILE A 103 4.25 -14.48 2.89
CA ILE A 103 3.70 -13.39 2.07
C ILE A 103 4.81 -12.55 1.46
N ASN A 104 4.43 -11.71 0.51
CA ASN A 104 5.26 -10.61 0.05
C ASN A 104 5.11 -9.42 1.02
N TYR A 105 6.18 -9.06 1.74
CA TYR A 105 6.09 -7.98 2.72
C TYR A 105 5.77 -6.61 2.10
N HIS A 106 6.11 -6.38 0.83
CA HIS A 106 5.74 -5.14 0.16
C HIS A 106 4.23 -5.05 -0.09
N GLU A 107 3.60 -6.17 -0.46
CA GLU A 107 2.14 -6.22 -0.60
C GLU A 107 1.48 -5.94 0.75
N PHE A 108 2.07 -6.46 1.82
CA PHE A 108 1.62 -6.17 3.19
C PHE A 108 1.74 -4.68 3.54
N LEU A 109 2.94 -4.10 3.48
CA LEU A 109 3.19 -2.71 3.92
C LEU A 109 2.40 -1.68 3.11
N VAL A 110 2.38 -1.82 1.78
CA VAL A 110 1.58 -0.96 0.90
C VAL A 110 0.09 -1.12 1.18
N GLY A 111 -0.36 -2.35 1.45
CA GLY A 111 -1.74 -2.68 1.74
C GLY A 111 -2.24 -2.12 3.08
N VAL A 112 -1.39 -2.05 4.10
CA VAL A 112 -1.76 -1.52 5.42
C VAL A 112 -1.59 0.00 5.54
N ALA A 113 -0.85 0.65 4.64
CA ALA A 113 -0.67 2.10 4.65
C ALA A 113 -1.99 2.92 4.76
N PRO A 114 -3.11 2.56 4.08
CA PRO A 114 -4.38 3.26 4.21
C PRO A 114 -5.05 3.13 5.59
N LEU A 115 -4.61 2.19 6.43
CA LEU A 115 -5.08 2.02 7.81
C LEU A 115 -4.45 3.03 8.78
N VAL A 116 -3.41 3.76 8.37
CA VAL A 116 -2.88 4.86 9.18
C VAL A 116 -3.85 6.04 9.14
N LYS A 117 -4.04 6.71 10.29
CA LYS A 117 -4.85 7.92 10.39
C LYS A 117 -4.30 9.02 9.48
N GLY A 118 -5.19 9.68 8.75
CA GLY A 118 -4.78 10.76 7.87
C GLY A 118 -5.81 11.06 6.79
N ASN A 119 -5.51 12.09 5.98
CA ASN A 119 -6.30 12.41 4.80
C ASN A 119 -5.88 11.54 3.61
N LEU A 120 -6.62 11.62 2.49
CA LEU A 120 -6.32 10.83 1.30
C LEU A 120 -4.88 11.05 0.80
N LEU A 121 -4.43 12.31 0.76
CA LEU A 121 -3.08 12.67 0.29
C LEU A 121 -1.99 12.00 1.13
N SER A 122 -2.11 12.05 2.47
CA SER A 122 -1.12 11.44 3.36
C SER A 122 -1.11 9.92 3.28
N LYS A 123 -2.28 9.29 3.07
CA LYS A 123 -2.39 7.84 2.89
C LYS A 123 -1.76 7.39 1.56
N ILE A 124 -2.01 8.12 0.47
CA ILE A 124 -1.37 7.87 -0.82
C ILE A 124 0.15 8.05 -0.69
N ALA A 125 0.60 9.14 -0.06
CA ALA A 125 2.02 9.40 0.18
C ALA A 125 2.70 8.25 0.94
N LEU A 126 2.06 7.77 2.01
CA LEU A 126 2.57 6.68 2.81
C LEU A 126 2.64 5.37 2.02
N ALA A 127 1.66 5.07 1.18
CA ALA A 127 1.71 3.88 0.34
C ALA A 127 2.88 3.92 -0.67
N PHE A 128 3.18 5.10 -1.24
CA PHE A 128 4.36 5.27 -2.07
C PHE A 128 5.64 5.10 -1.27
N GLU A 129 5.71 5.64 -0.06
CA GLU A 129 6.87 5.49 0.81
C GLU A 129 7.11 4.04 1.27
N MET A 130 6.04 3.26 1.49
CA MET A 130 6.16 1.83 1.76
C MET A 130 6.63 1.04 0.54
N TYR A 131 6.40 1.56 -0.67
CA TYR A 131 6.88 0.99 -1.92
C TYR A 131 8.35 1.35 -2.21
N ASP A 132 8.72 2.62 -2.01
CA ASP A 132 10.00 3.20 -2.40
C ASP A 132 11.05 3.11 -1.28
N GLU A 133 11.59 1.91 -1.07
CA GLU A 133 12.59 1.61 -0.03
C GLU A 133 13.86 2.46 -0.16
N ASP A 134 14.32 2.70 -1.39
CA ASP A 134 15.51 3.50 -1.66
C ASP A 134 15.28 5.01 -1.50
N SER A 135 14.03 5.43 -1.25
CA SER A 135 13.64 6.84 -1.21
C SER A 135 14.06 7.60 -2.48
N THR A 136 13.91 6.97 -3.64
CA THR A 136 14.19 7.57 -4.95
C THR A 136 13.28 8.76 -5.25
N GLY A 137 12.08 8.79 -4.68
CA GLY A 137 11.02 9.73 -5.04
C GLY A 137 10.32 9.40 -6.36
N GLU A 138 10.71 8.31 -7.03
CA GLU A 138 10.23 7.95 -8.35
C GLU A 138 9.48 6.60 -8.36
N ILE A 139 8.50 6.50 -9.26
CA ILE A 139 7.80 5.26 -9.52
C ILE A 139 7.49 5.13 -11.01
N ASN A 140 7.54 3.91 -11.51
CA ASN A 140 7.13 3.57 -12.88
C ASN A 140 5.70 3.04 -12.93
N ALA A 141 5.18 2.89 -14.15
CA ALA A 141 3.80 2.48 -14.38
C ALA A 141 3.47 1.07 -13.84
N LYS A 142 4.46 0.16 -13.71
CA LYS A 142 4.22 -1.17 -13.11
C LYS A 142 4.08 -1.07 -11.60
N GLY A 143 4.97 -0.35 -10.93
CA GLY A 143 4.93 -0.11 -9.50
C GLY A 143 3.64 0.62 -9.09
N PHE A 144 3.22 1.61 -9.88
CA PHE A 144 1.97 2.32 -9.62
C PHE A 144 0.75 1.41 -9.72
N ARG A 145 0.69 0.53 -10.74
CA ARG A 145 -0.37 -0.49 -10.85
C ARG A 145 -0.36 -1.49 -9.70
N PHE A 146 0.82 -1.90 -9.24
CA PHE A 146 0.97 -2.75 -8.06
C PHE A 146 0.37 -2.06 -6.83
N LEU A 147 0.75 -0.81 -6.57
CA LEU A 147 0.26 -0.03 -5.44
C LEU A 147 -1.27 0.08 -5.43
N LEU A 148 -1.87 0.48 -6.57
CA LEU A 148 -3.33 0.60 -6.70
C LEU A 148 -4.05 -0.74 -6.47
N THR A 149 -3.52 -1.82 -7.05
CA THR A 149 -4.12 -3.15 -6.94
C THR A 149 -4.04 -3.68 -5.51
N THR A 150 -2.89 -3.49 -4.86
CA THR A 150 -2.64 -3.93 -3.48
C THR A 150 -3.54 -3.20 -2.50
N ILE A 151 -3.59 -1.86 -2.56
CA ILE A 151 -4.47 -1.04 -1.72
C ILE A 151 -5.93 -1.45 -1.92
N SER A 152 -6.36 -1.62 -3.17
CA SER A 152 -7.73 -1.98 -3.46
C SER A 152 -8.09 -3.39 -2.98
N THR A 153 -7.14 -4.34 -3.06
CA THR A 153 -7.33 -5.69 -2.53
C THR A 153 -7.52 -5.66 -1.02
N VAL A 154 -6.67 -4.93 -0.28
CA VAL A 154 -6.82 -4.79 1.18
C VAL A 154 -8.09 -4.05 1.55
N ALA A 155 -8.45 -2.98 0.83
CA ALA A 155 -9.72 -2.28 1.06
C ALA A 155 -10.92 -3.23 0.89
N SER A 156 -10.89 -4.10 -0.11
CA SER A 156 -11.98 -5.06 -0.34
C SER A 156 -12.17 -6.08 0.78
N TYR A 157 -11.10 -6.42 1.51
CA TYR A 157 -11.20 -7.25 2.71
C TYR A 157 -12.05 -6.59 3.80
N PHE A 158 -12.07 -5.25 3.85
CA PHE A 158 -12.90 -4.47 4.75
C PHE A 158 -14.31 -4.17 4.18
N GLY A 159 -14.64 -4.69 3.00
CA GLY A 159 -15.95 -4.51 2.36
C GLY A 159 -16.01 -3.39 1.32
N ASP A 160 -14.88 -2.76 0.98
CA ASP A 160 -14.82 -1.76 -0.08
C ASP A 160 -14.88 -2.40 -1.48
N PRO A 161 -15.30 -1.66 -2.52
CA PRO A 161 -15.23 -2.17 -3.88
C PRO A 161 -13.78 -2.37 -4.32
N VAL A 162 -13.60 -3.18 -5.36
CA VAL A 162 -12.30 -3.36 -6.00
C VAL A 162 -12.21 -2.41 -7.20
N LEU A 163 -11.11 -1.66 -7.30
CA LEU A 163 -10.75 -0.90 -8.50
C LEU A 163 -10.62 -1.87 -9.67
N SER A 164 -11.39 -1.63 -10.74
CA SER A 164 -11.36 -2.54 -11.88
C SER A 164 -10.00 -2.48 -12.57
N LYS A 165 -9.58 -3.59 -13.18
CA LYS A 165 -8.33 -3.62 -13.97
C LYS A 165 -8.31 -2.57 -15.07
N LYS A 166 -9.47 -2.21 -15.63
CA LYS A 166 -9.60 -1.18 -16.66
C LYS A 166 -9.31 0.20 -16.05
N ASP A 167 -9.91 0.51 -14.91
CA ASP A 167 -9.73 1.79 -14.23
C ASP A 167 -8.29 1.98 -13.76
N VAL A 168 -7.66 0.92 -13.23
CA VAL A 168 -6.24 0.93 -12.88
C VAL A 168 -5.36 1.26 -14.10
N VAL A 169 -5.67 0.69 -15.27
CA VAL A 169 -4.92 0.97 -16.51
C VAL A 169 -5.15 2.41 -16.98
N VAL A 170 -6.40 2.89 -16.99
CA VAL A 170 -6.75 4.26 -17.39
C VAL A 170 -6.07 5.27 -16.48
N LEU A 171 -6.26 5.15 -15.16
CA LEU A 171 -5.60 6.01 -14.17
C LEU A 171 -4.07 6.00 -14.34
N THR A 172 -3.47 4.83 -14.59
CA THR A 172 -2.02 4.78 -14.82
C THR A 172 -1.63 5.56 -16.07
N ASN A 173 -2.33 5.38 -17.19
CA ASN A 173 -2.00 6.09 -18.43
C ASN A 173 -2.20 7.61 -18.27
N ASP A 174 -3.26 8.02 -17.60
CA ASP A 174 -3.60 9.42 -17.39
C ASP A 174 -2.60 10.14 -16.48
N ILE A 175 -2.06 9.46 -15.46
CA ILE A 175 -1.04 10.03 -14.57
C ILE A 175 0.34 10.04 -15.24
N PHE A 176 0.69 8.97 -15.95
CA PHE A 176 2.02 8.82 -16.55
C PHE A 176 2.19 9.59 -17.85
N ASP A 177 1.13 9.90 -18.61
CA ASP A 177 1.17 10.75 -19.81
C ASP A 177 2.39 10.49 -20.74
N ASN A 178 2.64 9.21 -21.05
CA ASN A 178 3.78 8.69 -21.86
C ASN A 178 5.18 8.73 -21.22
N TYR A 179 5.32 9.15 -19.97
CA TYR A 179 6.55 9.00 -19.20
C TYR A 179 6.72 7.56 -18.69
N ASP A 180 7.96 7.07 -18.62
CA ASP A 180 8.26 5.74 -18.06
C ASP A 180 8.22 5.74 -16.52
N THR A 181 8.65 6.86 -15.92
CA THR A 181 8.66 7.12 -14.47
C THR A 181 8.04 8.49 -14.18
N ILE A 182 7.51 8.64 -12.97
CA ILE A 182 7.05 9.91 -12.41
C ILE A 182 7.65 10.12 -11.03
N GLU A 183 7.88 11.37 -10.66
CA GLU A 183 8.14 11.76 -9.29
C GLU A 183 6.82 11.75 -8.50
N TYR A 184 6.60 10.75 -7.66
CA TYR A 184 5.29 10.53 -7.05
C TYR A 184 4.93 11.65 -6.07
N THR A 185 5.90 12.22 -5.36
CA THR A 185 5.70 13.29 -4.36
C THR A 185 4.98 14.50 -4.96
N LYS A 186 5.32 14.86 -6.20
CA LYS A 186 4.69 15.96 -6.96
C LYS A 186 3.35 15.58 -7.59
N ASN A 187 3.13 14.29 -7.84
CA ASN A 187 1.92 13.78 -8.49
C ASN A 187 0.82 13.36 -7.51
N ILE A 188 1.08 13.28 -6.20
CA ILE A 188 0.07 12.91 -5.19
C ILE A 188 -1.23 13.74 -5.31
N PRO A 189 -1.20 15.08 -5.44
CA PRO A 189 -2.43 15.85 -5.61
C PRO A 189 -3.19 15.46 -6.89
N ARG A 190 -2.48 15.32 -8.01
CA ARG A 190 -3.06 14.90 -9.30
C ARG A 190 -3.69 13.51 -9.23
N ILE A 191 -3.10 12.58 -8.47
CA ILE A 191 -3.64 11.24 -8.26
C ILE A 191 -4.90 11.31 -7.39
N ALA A 192 -4.87 12.08 -6.30
CA ALA A 192 -6.00 12.21 -5.38
C ALA A 192 -7.23 12.87 -6.04
N ASP A 193 -7.01 13.85 -6.91
CA ASP A 193 -8.04 14.60 -7.63
C ASP A 193 -8.49 13.91 -8.93
N HIS A 194 -7.96 12.70 -9.23
CA HIS A 194 -8.33 11.98 -10.43
C HIS A 194 -9.74 11.42 -10.32
N ALA A 195 -10.58 11.60 -11.36
CA ALA A 195 -12.00 11.21 -11.35
C ALA A 195 -12.24 9.74 -10.93
N ILE A 196 -11.37 8.82 -11.34
CA ILE A 196 -11.41 7.40 -10.92
C ILE A 196 -11.20 7.25 -9.39
N ILE A 197 -10.23 7.96 -8.82
CA ILE A 197 -9.96 7.92 -7.38
C ILE A 197 -11.08 8.61 -6.61
N GLU A 198 -11.58 9.75 -7.11
CA GLU A 198 -12.72 10.45 -6.52
C GLU A 198 -13.96 9.56 -6.48
N ALA A 199 -14.35 8.96 -7.61
CA ALA A 199 -15.47 8.03 -7.69
C ALA A 199 -15.28 6.81 -6.75
N TYR A 200 -14.06 6.28 -6.68
CA TYR A 200 -13.73 5.18 -5.77
C TYR A 200 -13.86 5.57 -4.30
N VAL A 201 -13.33 6.73 -3.90
CA VAL A 201 -13.36 7.17 -2.49
C VAL A 201 -14.77 7.59 -2.05
N THR A 202 -15.56 8.15 -2.96
CA THR A 202 -16.91 8.65 -2.69
C THR A 202 -17.99 7.57 -2.84
N GLN A 203 -17.64 6.43 -3.45
CA GLN A 203 -18.59 5.37 -3.81
C GLN A 203 -19.71 5.90 -4.72
N GLU A 204 -19.42 6.88 -5.58
CA GLU A 204 -20.40 7.39 -6.55
C GLU A 204 -20.77 6.29 -7.56
N GLY A 205 -22.07 5.97 -7.63
CA GLY A 205 -22.61 4.92 -8.51
C GLY A 205 -22.76 3.53 -7.90
N ALA A 206 -22.39 3.33 -6.63
CA ALA A 206 -22.64 2.09 -5.88
C ALA A 206 -23.94 2.18 -5.07
N LEU A 207 -25.09 2.07 -5.74
CA LEU A 207 -26.41 1.82 -5.15
C LEU A 207 -27.16 0.78 -5.97
#